data_AF-A0A392TQI9-F1
#
_entry.id   AF-A0A392TQI9-F1
#
_cell.length_a   1.000
_cell.length_b   1.000
_cell.length_c   1.000
_cell.angle_alpha   90.00
_cell.angle_beta   90.00
_cell.angle_gamma   90.00
#
_symmetry.space_group_name_H-M   'P 1'
#
loop_
_entity.id
_entity.type
_entity.pdbx_description
1 polymer ?
#
loop_
_entity_poly.entity_id
_entity_poly.type
_entity_poly.pdbx_seq_one_letter_code
_entity_poly.pdbx_strand_id
1 'polypeptide(L)'
;MNTDEFNSSAEYERTTRIRDSHDDEGTSVSKPPPRICLPTEVLESLKNLPPEDVLNKLLSSHGAFVPTAADKEKALQLEQEEHE
;
A
#
# COMPACT_ATOMS: atom_id res chain seq x y z
N MET A 1 25.80 -57.38 14.85
CA MET A 1 26.75 -56.28 14.63
C MET A 1 27.26 -56.38 13.20
N ASN A 2 26.98 -55.36 12.38
CA ASN A 2 27.79 -54.94 11.23
C ASN A 2 27.21 -53.63 10.68
N THR A 3 27.83 -52.51 11.04
CA THR A 3 27.67 -51.23 10.37
C THR A 3 28.72 -51.19 9.27
N ASP A 4 28.29 -51.34 8.03
CA ASP A 4 29.10 -51.07 6.86
C ASP A 4 28.67 -49.75 6.22
N GLU A 5 29.64 -49.17 5.57
CA GLU A 5 29.91 -47.77 5.40
C GLU A 5 29.53 -47.35 3.97
N PHE A 6 28.88 -46.19 3.85
CA PHE A 6 28.85 -45.28 2.70
C PHE A 6 28.62 -45.79 1.25
N ASN A 7 27.72 -45.07 0.57
CA ASN A 7 27.58 -44.87 -0.88
C ASN A 7 26.63 -45.81 -1.66
N SER A 8 25.40 -45.32 -1.88
CA SER A 8 24.85 -45.25 -3.25
C SER A 8 23.69 -44.27 -3.31
N SER A 9 23.98 -43.07 -3.80
CA SER A 9 22.98 -42.12 -4.27
C SER A 9 22.46 -42.59 -5.63
N ALA A 10 21.17 -42.88 -5.71
CA ALA A 10 20.31 -42.87 -6.91
C ALA A 10 19.00 -43.47 -6.38
N GLU A 11 17.85 -42.82 -6.36
CA GLU A 11 17.29 -41.91 -7.34
C GLU A 11 16.33 -40.98 -6.57
N TYR A 12 16.74 -39.74 -6.28
CA TYR A 12 15.74 -38.71 -6.00
C TYR A 12 15.13 -38.39 -7.36
N GLU A 13 14.04 -39.08 -7.67
CA GLU A 13 13.18 -38.79 -8.81
C GLU A 13 12.82 -37.30 -8.73
N ARG A 14 13.55 -36.47 -9.49
CA ARG A 14 13.24 -35.04 -9.62
C ARG A 14 11.95 -34.99 -10.40
N THR A 15 10.82 -35.00 -9.68
CA THR A 15 9.54 -34.62 -10.26
C THR A 15 9.72 -33.18 -10.75
N THR A 16 10.01 -33.02 -12.03
CA THR A 16 9.79 -31.78 -12.75
C THR A 16 8.29 -31.57 -12.73
N ARG A 17 7.79 -30.96 -11.65
CA ARG A 17 6.48 -30.33 -11.68
C ARG A 17 6.61 -29.27 -12.76
N ILE A 18 6.11 -29.59 -13.94
CA ILE A 18 5.79 -28.64 -14.99
C ILE A 18 4.93 -27.62 -14.27
N ARG A 19 5.56 -26.51 -13.90
CA ARG A 19 4.88 -25.29 -13.53
C ARG A 19 4.17 -24.92 -14.82
N ASP A 20 2.92 -25.34 -14.90
CA ASP A 20 1.96 -24.78 -15.83
C ASP A 20 2.13 -23.27 -15.72
N SER A 21 2.79 -22.71 -16.73
CA SER A 21 2.91 -21.27 -16.89
C SER A 21 1.52 -20.86 -17.27
N HIS A 22 0.66 -20.69 -16.27
CA HIS A 22 -0.47 -19.81 -16.43
C HIS A 22 0.17 -18.45 -16.70
N ASP A 23 0.31 -18.14 -17.99
CA ASP A 23 0.33 -16.77 -18.46
C ASP A 23 -1.02 -16.21 -18.03
N ASP A 24 -1.10 -15.85 -16.75
CA ASP A 24 -1.96 -14.79 -16.33
C ASP A 24 -1.37 -13.61 -17.05
N GLU A 25 -1.81 -13.42 -18.30
CA GLU A 25 -1.88 -12.12 -18.94
C GLU A 25 -2.91 -11.34 -18.12
N GLY A 26 -2.54 -11.15 -16.86
CA GLY A 26 -3.20 -10.40 -15.85
C GLY A 26 -3.14 -9.03 -16.45
N THR A 27 -4.23 -8.69 -17.13
CA THR A 27 -4.59 -7.31 -17.38
C THR A 27 -4.46 -6.69 -16.02
N SER A 28 -3.32 -6.04 -15.79
CA SER A 28 -3.02 -5.40 -14.54
C SER A 28 -3.96 -4.21 -14.55
N VAL A 29 -5.19 -4.44 -14.09
CA VAL A 29 -6.19 -3.41 -13.93
C VAL A 29 -5.64 -2.56 -12.81
N SER A 30 -4.82 -1.57 -13.17
CA SER A 30 -4.31 -0.61 -12.22
C SER A 30 -5.54 0.10 -11.68
N LYS A 31 -5.81 -0.15 -10.40
CA LYS A 31 -6.89 0.55 -9.72
C LYS A 31 -6.59 2.05 -9.88
N PRO A 32 -7.56 2.86 -10.34
CA PRO A 32 -7.29 4.27 -10.56
C PRO A 32 -6.75 4.87 -9.25
N PRO A 33 -5.79 5.81 -9.33
CA PRO A 33 -5.27 6.47 -8.15
C PRO A 33 -6.45 7.01 -7.33
N PRO A 34 -6.42 6.85 -5.99
CA PRO A 34 -7.47 7.39 -5.14
C PRO A 34 -7.59 8.89 -5.43
N ARG A 35 -8.81 9.33 -5.77
CA ARG A 35 -9.09 10.73 -6.04
C ARG A 35 -9.39 11.41 -4.72
N ILE A 36 -8.56 12.38 -4.37
CA ILE A 36 -8.84 13.33 -3.30
C ILE A 36 -9.67 14.48 -3.86
N CYS A 37 -10.86 14.66 -3.31
CA CYS A 37 -11.74 15.78 -3.62
C CYS A 37 -11.62 16.82 -2.52
N LEU A 38 -11.34 18.07 -2.90
CA LEU A 38 -11.35 19.18 -1.96
C LEU A 38 -12.79 19.68 -1.75
N PRO A 39 -13.11 20.24 -0.58
CA PRO A 39 -14.39 20.91 -0.36
C PRO A 39 -14.61 22.06 -1.36
N THR A 40 -15.87 22.31 -1.73
CA THR A 40 -16.25 23.33 -2.72
C THR A 40 -15.74 24.72 -2.34
N GLU A 41 -15.82 25.08 -1.06
CA GLU A 41 -15.33 26.36 -0.51
C GLU A 41 -13.83 26.53 -0.74
N VAL A 42 -13.05 25.45 -0.56
CA VAL A 42 -11.61 25.46 -0.82
C VAL A 42 -11.36 25.62 -2.31
N LEU A 43 -12.08 24.90 -3.18
CA LEU A 43 -11.93 25.02 -4.63
C LEU A 43 -12.25 26.42 -5.14
N GLU A 44 -13.31 27.06 -4.64
CA GLU A 44 -13.64 28.44 -5.01
C GLU A 44 -12.53 29.43 -4.61
N SER A 45 -11.93 29.23 -3.44
CA SER A 45 -10.82 30.08 -2.96
C SER A 45 -9.54 29.95 -3.79
N LEU A 46 -9.37 28.83 -4.50
CA LEU A 46 -8.18 28.51 -5.30
C LEU A 46 -8.38 28.76 -6.81
N LYS A 47 -9.63 28.83 -7.28
CA LYS A 47 -10.01 28.93 -8.70
C LYS A 47 -9.30 30.07 -9.47
N ASN A 48 -9.03 31.19 -8.79
CA ASN A 48 -8.49 32.40 -9.42
C ASN A 48 -6.99 32.61 -9.13
N LEU A 49 -6.32 31.63 -8.54
CA LEU A 49 -4.90 31.73 -8.18
C LEU A 49 -4.01 31.09 -9.25
N PRO A 50 -2.81 31.64 -9.47
CA PRO A 50 -1.84 30.97 -10.32
C PRO A 50 -1.37 29.66 -9.66
N PRO A 51 -0.99 28.64 -10.46
CA PRO A 51 -0.66 27.31 -9.95
C PRO A 51 0.41 27.30 -8.84
N GLU A 52 1.36 28.23 -8.89
CA GLU A 52 2.44 28.37 -7.91
C GLU A 52 1.93 28.86 -6.56
N ASP A 53 0.88 29.68 -6.55
CA ASP A 53 0.32 30.27 -5.32
C ASP A 53 -0.79 29.42 -4.71
N VAL A 54 -1.41 28.53 -5.49
CA VAL A 54 -2.47 27.62 -5.04
C VAL A 54 -1.99 26.77 -3.86
N LEU A 55 -0.82 26.14 -3.98
CA LEU A 55 -0.29 25.27 -2.94
C LEU A 55 0.06 26.06 -1.68
N ASN A 56 0.73 27.21 -1.84
CA ASN A 56 1.10 28.08 -0.72
C ASN A 56 -0.13 28.57 0.04
N LYS A 57 -1.19 28.98 -0.69
CA LYS A 57 -2.46 29.40 -0.08
C LYS A 57 -3.14 28.24 0.64
N LEU A 58 -3.17 27.06 0.05
CA LEU A 58 -3.78 25.87 0.66
C LEU A 58 -3.07 25.49 1.95
N LEU A 59 -1.74 25.46 1.95
CA LEU A 59 -0.93 25.16 3.13
C LEU A 59 -1.05 26.24 4.21
N SER A 60 -1.12 27.51 3.83
CA SER A 60 -1.27 28.61 4.81
C SER A 60 -2.66 28.62 5.48
N SER A 61 -3.69 28.15 4.78
CA SER A 61 -5.08 28.18 5.28
C SER A 61 -5.50 26.87 5.96
N HIS A 62 -4.98 25.73 5.49
CA HIS A 62 -5.40 24.39 5.93
C HIS A 62 -4.22 23.46 6.25
N GLY A 63 -2.98 23.87 5.97
CA GLY A 63 -1.78 23.04 6.21
C GLY A 63 -1.40 22.92 7.69
N ALA A 64 -1.98 23.75 8.56
CA ALA A 64 -1.88 23.57 10.01
C ALA A 64 -2.89 22.53 10.51
N PHE A 65 -2.95 21.35 9.90
CA PHE A 65 -3.71 20.25 10.50
C PHE A 65 -3.05 19.90 11.84
N VAL A 66 -3.63 20.45 12.91
CA VAL A 66 -3.27 20.13 14.29
C VAL A 66 -4.21 19.02 14.71
N PRO A 67 -3.73 17.77 14.87
CA PRO A 67 -4.60 16.68 15.28
C PRO A 67 -5.27 17.03 16.61
N THR A 68 -6.60 17.02 16.59
CA THR A 68 -7.41 17.25 17.79
C THR A 68 -7.22 16.07 18.74
N ALA A 69 -7.49 16.25 20.04
CA ALA A 69 -7.44 15.14 20.99
C ALA A 69 -8.31 13.94 20.54
N ALA A 70 -9.47 14.20 19.92
CA ALA A 70 -10.32 13.18 19.33
C ALA A 70 -9.68 12.46 18.12
N ASP A 71 -8.96 13.18 17.25
CA ASP A 71 -8.26 12.57 16.11
C ASP A 71 -7.14 11.64 16.58
N LYS A 72 -6.45 12.03 17.67
CA LYS A 72 -5.41 11.21 18.31
C LYS A 72 -5.99 9.96 18.98
N GLU A 73 -7.12 10.11 19.67
CA GLU A 73 -7.84 8.97 20.27
C GLU A 73 -8.28 7.96 19.21
N LYS A 74 -8.78 8.45 18.06
CA LYS A 74 -9.17 7.59 16.94
C LYS A 74 -7.99 6.87 16.31
N ALA A 75 -6.85 7.54 16.17
CA ALA A 75 -5.62 6.89 15.71
C ALA A 75 -5.20 5.75 16.66
N LEU A 76 -5.22 5.98 17.97
CA LEU A 76 -4.88 4.97 18.98
C LEU A 76 -5.85 3.77 18.97
N GLN A 77 -7.15 4.01 18.78
CA GLN A 77 -8.15 2.93 18.67
C GLN A 77 -7.86 2.04 17.45
N LEU A 78 -7.48 2.65 16.32
CA LEU A 78 -7.18 1.93 15.08
C LEU A 78 -5.90 1.09 15.21
N GLU A 79 -4.88 1.60 15.91
CA GLU A 79 -3.68 0.83 16.24
C GLU A 79 -3.97 -0.35 17.19
N GLN A 80 -4.91 -0.20 18.12
CA GLN A 80 -5.31 -1.29 19.02
C GLN A 80 -6.08 -2.40 18.29
N GLU A 81 -6.93 -2.03 17.33
CA GLU A 81 -7.73 -2.98 16.53
C GLU A 81 -6.87 -3.75 15.51
N GLU A 82 -5.74 -3.20 15.05
CA GLU A 82 -4.79 -3.90 14.17
C GLU A 82 -4.00 -5.01 14.92
N HIS A 83 -3.85 -4.88 16.23
CA HIS A 83 -3.04 -5.79 17.06
C HIS A 83 -3.85 -6.86 17.80
N GLU A 84 -5.14 -7.02 17.47
CA GLU A 84 -6.02 -8.09 17.96
C GLU A 84 -6.16 -9.23 16.93
#